data_AF-A0A1G2Y8Y4-F1
#
_entry.id   AF-A0A1G2Y8Y4-F1
#
_cell.length_a   1.000
_cell.length_b   1.000
_cell.length_c   1.000
_cell.angle_alpha   90.00
_cell.angle_beta   90.00
_cell.angle_gamma   90.00
#
_symmetry.space_group_name_H-M   'P 1'
#
loop_
_entity.id
_entity.type
_entity.pdbx_description
1 polymer ?
#
loop_
_entity_poly.entity_id
_entity_poly.type
_entity_poly.pdbx_seq_one_letter_code
_entity_poly.pdbx_strand_id
1 'polypeptide(L)'
;MSRRHNKKKVVRVIKKQTGYDIEMIHDFLEHLKWELQIIHFENQQDKFKENPELVEQLAKYVKKRHTKALMPATVIQKDKFDSESLAELKARLRKDKLEQMQAAINAFEILEPIFSQALTCAKYPDKLPARIITPDEVINGFIDEHASEL
;
A
#
# COMPACT_ATOMS: atom_id res chain seq x y z
N MET A 1 -6.11 -53.19 32.42
CA MET A 1 -7.01 -52.33 31.61
C MET A 1 -6.19 -51.21 30.96
N SER A 2 -5.85 -51.33 29.67
CA SER A 2 -4.97 -50.37 28.97
C SER A 2 -5.76 -49.67 27.87
N ARG A 3 -6.07 -48.37 28.06
CA ARG A 3 -6.82 -47.54 27.10
C ARG A 3 -5.86 -46.93 26.07
N ARG A 4 -5.73 -47.59 24.92
CA ARG A 4 -5.01 -47.04 23.74
C ARG A 4 -5.77 -45.82 23.20
N HIS A 5 -5.19 -44.63 23.38
CA HIS A 5 -5.66 -43.39 22.78
C HIS A 5 -5.30 -43.38 21.29
N ASN A 6 -6.33 -43.54 20.44
CA ASN A 6 -6.19 -43.49 18.99
C ASN A 6 -6.09 -42.02 18.53
N LYS A 7 -4.85 -41.52 18.39
CA LYS A 7 -4.58 -40.17 17.87
C LYS A 7 -4.91 -40.15 16.36
N LYS A 8 -6.10 -39.67 16.00
CA LYS A 8 -6.45 -39.35 14.60
C LYS A 8 -5.46 -38.31 14.06
N LYS A 9 -4.58 -38.75 13.17
CA LYS A 9 -3.62 -37.91 12.45
C LYS A 9 -4.41 -37.12 11.40
N VAL A 10 -4.71 -35.85 11.70
CA VAL A 10 -5.34 -34.94 10.74
C VAL A 10 -4.30 -34.58 9.69
N VAL A 11 -4.36 -35.25 8.54
CA VAL A 11 -3.54 -34.91 7.37
C VAL A 11 -4.17 -33.67 6.72
N ARG A 12 -3.61 -32.49 7.00
CA ARG A 12 -3.97 -31.27 6.26
C ARG A 12 -3.36 -31.38 4.87
N VAL A 13 -4.21 -31.60 3.87
CA VAL A 13 -3.83 -31.48 2.46
C VAL A 13 -3.60 -29.99 2.19
N ILE A 14 -2.33 -29.57 2.13
CA ILE A 14 -1.97 -28.21 1.71
C ILE A 14 -2.23 -28.14 0.20
N LYS A 15 -3.35 -27.52 -0.19
CA LYS A 15 -3.67 -27.24 -1.58
C LYS A 15 -2.60 -26.28 -2.12
N LYS A 16 -1.79 -26.72 -3.07
CA LYS A 16 -0.75 -25.90 -3.69
C LYS A 16 -1.42 -24.78 -4.50
N GLN A 17 -1.51 -23.58 -3.95
CA GLN A 17 -1.90 -22.40 -4.72
C GLN A 17 -0.75 -22.11 -5.69
N THR A 18 -0.97 -22.36 -6.98
CA THR A 18 -0.05 -21.94 -8.05
C THR A 18 -0.55 -20.61 -8.59
N GLY A 19 -0.02 -19.50 -8.06
CA GLY A 19 -0.36 -18.15 -8.50
C GLY A 19 -0.30 -17.13 -7.36
N TYR A 20 -0.38 -15.84 -7.71
CA TYR A 20 -0.50 -14.75 -6.75
C TYR A 20 -1.90 -14.71 -6.12
N ASP A 21 -1.98 -14.41 -4.82
CA ASP A 21 -3.24 -14.03 -4.18
C ASP A 21 -3.53 -12.55 -4.49
N ILE A 22 -4.30 -12.34 -5.56
CA ILE A 22 -4.62 -11.01 -6.10
C ILE A 22 -5.33 -10.15 -5.07
N GLU A 23 -6.25 -10.74 -4.30
CA GLU A 23 -7.00 -10.03 -3.28
C GLU A 23 -6.06 -9.57 -2.15
N MET A 24 -5.08 -10.42 -1.78
CA MET A 24 -4.08 -10.06 -0.78
C MET A 24 -3.16 -8.94 -1.27
N ILE A 25 -2.71 -8.97 -2.52
CA ILE A 25 -1.87 -7.91 -3.09
C ILE A 25 -2.66 -6.59 -3.16
N HIS A 26 -3.89 -6.63 -3.66
CA HIS A 26 -4.75 -5.45 -3.73
C HIS A 26 -4.98 -4.84 -2.34
N ASP A 27 -5.36 -5.66 -1.36
CA ASP A 27 -5.58 -5.16 0.01
C ASP A 27 -4.29 -4.62 0.66
N PHE A 28 -3.12 -5.20 0.35
CA PHE A 28 -1.84 -4.70 0.83
C PHE A 28 -1.55 -3.30 0.27
N LEU A 29 -1.73 -3.12 -1.03
CA LEU A 29 -1.53 -1.83 -1.71
C LEU A 29 -2.47 -0.76 -1.16
N GLU A 30 -3.76 -1.09 -1.02
CA GLU A 30 -4.74 -0.16 -0.45
C GLU A 30 -4.44 0.18 1.00
N HIS A 31 -4.14 -0.81 1.84
CA HIS A 31 -3.74 -0.58 3.23
C HIS A 31 -2.54 0.38 3.30
N LEU A 32 -1.50 0.11 2.51
CA LEU A 32 -0.30 0.95 2.48
C LEU A 32 -0.64 2.39 2.03
N LYS A 33 -1.47 2.56 1.00
CA LYS A 33 -1.92 3.88 0.53
C LYS A 33 -2.57 4.70 1.64
N TRP A 34 -3.53 4.11 2.36
CA TRP A 34 -4.22 4.79 3.47
C TRP A 34 -3.26 5.13 4.61
N GLU A 35 -2.34 4.24 4.94
CA GLU A 35 -1.35 4.48 6.00
C GLU A 35 -0.37 5.60 5.64
N LEU A 36 0.11 5.66 4.39
CA LEU A 36 0.94 6.77 3.91
C LEU A 36 0.21 8.11 3.99
N GLN A 37 -1.06 8.15 3.60
CA GLN A 37 -1.89 9.36 3.68
C GLN A 37 -2.14 9.83 5.11
N ILE A 38 -2.38 8.91 6.05
CA ILE A 38 -2.53 9.23 7.47
C ILE A 38 -1.23 9.81 8.02
N ILE A 39 -0.10 9.13 7.81
CA ILE A 39 1.20 9.62 8.32
C ILE A 39 1.53 10.98 7.71
N HIS A 40 1.28 11.18 6.41
CA HIS A 40 1.45 12.46 5.76
C HIS A 40 0.59 13.55 6.42
N PHE A 41 -0.71 13.32 6.59
CA PHE A 41 -1.64 14.26 7.22
C PHE A 41 -1.23 14.62 8.65
N GLU A 42 -0.89 13.62 9.47
CA GLU A 42 -0.48 13.82 10.86
C GLU A 42 0.81 14.66 10.97
N ASN A 43 1.71 14.56 9.98
CA ASN A 43 2.96 15.34 9.95
C ASN A 43 2.80 16.72 9.29
N GLN A 44 1.70 17.02 8.60
CA GLN A 44 1.40 18.38 8.12
C GLN A 44 0.96 19.32 9.25
N GLN A 45 0.43 18.77 10.35
CA GLN A 45 -0.15 19.56 11.42
C GLN A 45 0.87 19.80 12.55
N ASP A 46 0.85 20.99 13.15
CA ASP A 46 1.74 21.30 14.28
C ASP A 46 1.38 20.52 15.56
N LYS A 47 0.10 20.17 15.68
CA LYS A 47 -0.46 19.36 16.76
C LYS A 47 -0.95 18.05 16.18
N PHE A 48 -0.78 16.97 16.95
CA PHE A 48 -1.33 15.67 16.57
C PHE A 48 -2.85 15.81 16.36
N LYS A 49 -3.27 15.55 15.13
CA LYS A 49 -4.66 15.60 14.71
C LYS A 49 -4.88 14.42 13.78
N GLU A 50 -5.86 13.60 14.12
CA GLU A 50 -6.28 12.49 13.27
C GLU A 50 -7.27 12.98 12.22
N ASN A 51 -7.27 12.32 11.06
CA ASN A 51 -8.33 12.45 10.07
C ASN A 51 -9.28 11.25 10.21
N PRO A 52 -10.50 11.43 10.76
CA PRO A 52 -11.42 10.32 11.02
C PRO A 52 -11.77 9.53 9.76
N GLU A 53 -11.88 10.20 8.61
CA GLU A 53 -12.23 9.55 7.36
C GLU A 53 -11.12 8.62 6.89
N LEU A 54 -9.86 9.07 6.94
CA LEU A 54 -8.72 8.23 6.57
C LEU A 54 -8.58 7.02 7.52
N VAL A 55 -8.76 7.25 8.82
CA VAL A 55 -8.70 6.18 9.84
C VAL A 55 -9.81 5.15 9.60
N GLU A 56 -11.01 5.57 9.23
CA GLU A 56 -12.11 4.67 8.89
C GLU A 56 -11.80 3.81 7.65
N GLN A 57 -11.18 4.39 6.61
CA GLN A 57 -10.76 3.63 5.43
C GLN A 57 -9.70 2.59 5.79
N LEU A 58 -8.68 2.97 6.57
CA LEU A 58 -7.64 2.06 7.04
C LEU A 58 -8.21 0.90 7.88
N ALA A 59 -9.18 1.20 8.76
CA ALA A 59 -9.77 0.23 9.68
C ALA A 59 -10.38 -0.99 8.95
N LYS A 60 -10.88 -0.82 7.72
CA LYS A 60 -11.42 -1.90 6.88
C LYS A 60 -10.36 -2.97 6.60
N TYR A 61 -9.15 -2.54 6.24
CA TYR A 61 -8.04 -3.42 5.89
C TYR A 61 -7.37 -4.03 7.13
N VAL A 62 -7.24 -3.26 8.21
CA VAL A 62 -6.76 -3.77 9.50
C VAL A 62 -7.63 -4.91 10.00
N LYS A 63 -8.96 -4.74 9.95
CA LYS A 63 -9.93 -5.77 10.35
C LYS A 63 -9.88 -6.98 9.42
N LYS A 64 -9.85 -6.77 8.10
CA LYS A 64 -9.85 -7.83 7.09
C LYS A 64 -8.59 -8.70 7.12
N ARG A 65 -7.42 -8.07 7.29
CA ARG A 65 -6.10 -8.74 7.19
C ARG A 65 -5.44 -9.01 8.53
N HIS A 66 -6.10 -8.69 9.65
CA HIS A 66 -5.58 -8.86 11.00
C HIS A 66 -4.17 -8.26 11.19
N THR A 67 -3.86 -7.20 10.45
CA THR A 67 -2.56 -6.53 10.42
C THR A 67 -2.75 -5.12 10.93
N LYS A 68 -2.02 -4.73 11.99
CA LYS A 68 -2.23 -3.45 12.67
C LYS A 68 -1.65 -2.24 11.92
N ALA A 69 -0.52 -2.43 11.26
CA ALA A 69 0.22 -1.40 10.55
C ALA A 69 1.16 -2.09 9.55
N LEU A 70 1.42 -1.44 8.42
CA LEU A 70 2.44 -1.79 7.45
C LEU A 70 3.68 -0.89 7.54
N MET A 71 3.56 0.26 8.21
CA MET A 71 4.65 1.20 8.42
C MET A 71 5.10 1.24 9.90
N PRO A 72 6.40 1.43 10.16
CA PRO A 72 6.89 1.51 11.53
C PRO A 72 6.50 2.82 12.21
N ALA A 73 6.01 2.73 13.45
CA ALA A 73 5.81 3.88 14.31
C ALA A 73 7.15 4.41 14.86
N THR A 74 7.29 5.74 14.95
CA THR A 74 8.46 6.36 15.56
C THR A 74 8.20 6.59 17.05
N VAL A 75 9.03 5.99 17.91
CA VAL A 75 8.94 6.14 19.37
C VAL A 75 10.14 6.93 19.86
N ILE A 76 9.88 8.05 20.55
CA ILE A 76 10.93 8.90 21.13
C ILE A 76 10.98 8.67 22.65
N GLN A 77 12.15 8.29 23.16
CA GLN A 77 12.43 8.17 24.59
C GLN A 77 12.61 9.57 25.20
N LYS A 78 11.53 10.12 25.77
CA LYS A 78 11.50 11.51 26.24
C LYS A 78 12.47 11.79 27.40
N ASP A 79 12.79 10.78 28.20
CA ASP A 79 13.70 10.86 29.35
C ASP A 79 15.18 11.10 28.95
N LYS A 80 15.50 11.02 27.66
CA LYS A 80 16.85 11.20 27.12
C LYS A 80 17.13 12.59 26.56
N PHE A 81 16.13 13.48 26.55
CA PHE A 81 16.23 14.80 25.95
C PHE A 81 15.71 15.87 26.91
N ASP A 82 16.37 17.02 26.96
CA ASP A 82 15.77 18.22 27.52
C ASP A 82 14.58 18.69 26.65
N SER A 83 13.80 19.64 27.16
CA SER A 83 12.59 20.09 26.48
C SER A 83 12.85 20.78 25.14
N GLU A 84 13.97 21.48 25.00
CA GLU A 84 14.32 22.25 23.80
C GLU A 84 14.82 21.32 22.70
N SER A 85 15.78 20.45 23.02
CA SER A 85 16.29 19.39 22.14
C SER A 85 15.17 18.45 21.68
N LEU A 86 14.22 18.13 22.56
CA LEU A 86 13.06 17.30 22.21
C LEU A 86 12.11 18.02 21.22
N ALA A 87 11.94 19.33 21.37
CA ALA A 87 11.11 20.11 20.46
C ALA A 87 11.75 20.22 19.07
N GLU A 88 13.06 20.50 19.01
CA GLU A 88 13.82 20.55 17.76
C GLU A 88 13.84 19.19 17.06
N LEU A 89 14.11 18.11 17.79
CA LEU A 89 14.09 16.75 17.25
C LEU A 89 12.73 16.41 16.64
N LYS A 90 11.63 16.75 17.33
CA LYS A 90 10.28 16.52 16.80
C LYS A 90 10.00 17.33 15.54
N ALA A 91 10.41 18.60 15.50
CA ALA A 91 10.21 19.45 14.32
C ALA A 91 10.98 18.90 13.11
N ARG A 92 12.23 18.46 13.33
CA ARG A 92 13.05 17.83 12.29
C ARG A 92 12.45 16.52 11.80
N LEU A 93 12.11 15.61 12.72
CA LEU A 93 11.50 14.31 12.36
C LEU A 93 10.19 14.49 11.59
N ARG A 94 9.37 15.48 11.99
CA ARG A 94 8.12 15.81 11.29
C ARG A 94 8.40 16.25 9.86
N LYS A 95 9.32 17.19 9.66
CA LYS A 95 9.70 17.68 8.33
C LYS A 95 10.22 16.54 7.45
N ASP A 96 11.17 15.76 7.97
CA ASP A 96 11.75 14.63 7.24
C ASP A 96 10.68 13.58 6.87
N LYS A 97 9.74 13.31 7.79
CA LYS A 97 8.63 12.38 7.51
C LYS A 97 7.65 12.92 6.49
N LEU A 98 7.32 14.20 6.54
CA LEU A 98 6.43 14.83 5.57
C LEU A 98 6.98 14.68 4.15
N GLU A 99 8.26 15.01 3.95
CA GLU A 99 8.94 14.88 2.66
C GLU A 99 8.98 13.42 2.18
N GLN A 100 9.34 12.48 3.08
CA GLN A 100 9.34 11.05 2.75
C GLN A 100 7.96 10.52 2.36
N MET A 101 6.90 10.89 3.09
CA MET A 101 5.56 10.40 2.79
C MET A 101 5.00 11.01 1.52
N GLN A 102 5.25 12.30 1.25
CA GLN A 102 4.86 12.91 -0.02
C GLN A 102 5.54 12.22 -1.21
N ALA A 103 6.85 11.94 -1.10
CA ALA A 103 7.57 11.20 -2.14
C ALA A 103 7.01 9.77 -2.34
N ALA A 104 6.66 9.08 -1.25
CA ALA A 104 6.06 7.75 -1.30
C ALA A 104 4.65 7.77 -1.93
N ILE A 105 3.82 8.77 -1.62
CA ILE A 105 2.51 8.96 -2.22
C ILE A 105 2.64 9.20 -3.72
N ASN A 106 3.53 10.11 -4.14
CA ASN A 106 3.77 10.39 -5.56
C ASN A 106 4.24 9.13 -6.31
N ALA A 107 5.15 8.35 -5.70
CA ALA A 107 5.60 7.08 -6.28
C ALA A 107 4.46 6.08 -6.40
N PHE A 108 3.55 6.03 -5.42
CA PHE A 108 2.38 5.17 -5.45
C PHE A 108 1.42 5.55 -6.59
N GLU A 109 1.15 6.84 -6.78
CA GLU A 109 0.31 7.37 -7.87
C GLU A 109 0.90 7.05 -9.25
N ILE A 110 2.23 7.17 -9.41
CA ILE A 110 2.93 6.82 -10.65
C ILE A 110 2.81 5.31 -10.96
N LEU A 111 2.90 4.47 -9.92
CA LEU A 111 2.87 3.01 -10.08
C LEU A 111 1.45 2.43 -10.15
N GLU A 112 0.42 3.15 -9.68
CA GLU A 112 -0.97 2.68 -9.62
C GLU A 112 -1.49 2.12 -10.97
N PRO A 113 -1.28 2.79 -12.12
CA PRO A 113 -1.69 2.25 -13.42
C PRO A 113 -0.98 0.93 -13.76
N ILE A 114 0.31 0.82 -13.43
CA ILE A 114 1.12 -0.37 -13.69
C ILE A 114 0.66 -1.53 -12.80
N PHE A 115 0.39 -1.26 -11.51
CA PHE A 115 -0.16 -2.27 -10.60
C PHE A 115 -1.55 -2.75 -11.03
N SER A 116 -2.42 -1.85 -11.49
CA SER A 116 -3.74 -2.20 -12.02
C SER A 116 -3.64 -3.14 -13.23
N GLN A 117 -2.73 -2.86 -14.15
CA GLN A 117 -2.45 -3.75 -15.29
C GLN A 117 -1.89 -5.10 -14.82
N ALA A 118 -0.92 -5.09 -13.91
CA ALA A 118 -0.32 -6.31 -13.37
C ALA A 118 -1.34 -7.21 -12.66
N LEU A 119 -2.23 -6.63 -11.84
CA LEU A 119 -3.31 -7.36 -11.17
C LEU A 119 -4.31 -7.92 -12.18
N THR A 120 -4.60 -7.19 -13.26
CA THR A 120 -5.43 -7.67 -14.37
C THR A 120 -4.79 -8.88 -15.06
N CYS A 121 -3.49 -8.82 -15.37
CA CYS A 121 -2.73 -9.95 -15.92
C CYS A 121 -2.76 -11.15 -14.98
N ALA A 122 -2.54 -10.93 -13.68
CA ALA A 122 -2.54 -11.99 -12.67
C ALA A 122 -3.91 -12.69 -12.55
N LYS A 123 -5.01 -11.97 -12.83
CA LYS A 123 -6.38 -12.51 -12.81
C LYS A 123 -6.66 -13.50 -13.95
N TYR A 124 -5.94 -13.39 -15.06
CA TYR A 124 -6.13 -14.23 -16.24
C TYR A 124 -4.80 -14.90 -16.65
N PRO A 125 -4.26 -15.82 -15.82
CA PRO A 125 -2.91 -16.38 -16.02
C PRO A 125 -2.75 -17.12 -17.36
N ASP A 126 -3.83 -17.68 -17.91
CA ASP A 126 -3.83 -18.41 -19.18
C ASP A 126 -4.07 -17.51 -20.41
N LYS A 127 -4.30 -16.21 -20.21
CA LYS A 127 -4.53 -15.22 -21.28
C LYS A 127 -3.48 -14.14 -21.15
N LEU A 128 -2.59 -14.03 -22.14
CA LEU A 128 -1.81 -12.80 -22.30
C LEU A 128 -2.81 -11.68 -22.66
N PRO A 129 -3.01 -10.65 -21.83
CA PRO A 129 -3.83 -9.53 -22.24
C PRO A 129 -3.10 -8.83 -23.39
N ALA A 130 -3.54 -9.14 -24.60
CA ALA A 130 -3.02 -8.49 -25.80
C ALA A 130 -3.66 -7.11 -25.90
N ARG A 131 -2.82 -6.07 -25.95
CA ARG A 131 -3.27 -4.76 -26.43
C ARG A 131 -3.56 -4.91 -27.92
N ILE A 132 -4.84 -4.95 -28.29
CA ILE A 132 -5.25 -4.94 -29.69
C ILE A 132 -5.24 -3.49 -30.14
N ILE A 133 -4.20 -3.11 -30.87
CA ILE A 133 -4.11 -1.78 -31.48
C ILE A 133 -4.94 -1.83 -32.76
N THR A 134 -5.96 -0.99 -32.85
CA THR A 134 -6.75 -0.84 -34.08
C THR A 134 -6.08 0.14 -35.04
N PRO A 135 -6.30 0.04 -36.36
CA PRO A 135 -5.78 1.02 -37.31
C PRO A 135 -6.16 2.47 -36.96
N ASP A 136 -7.36 2.70 -36.44
CA ASP A 136 -7.84 4.02 -36.04
C ASP A 136 -7.07 4.61 -34.84
N GLU A 137 -6.62 3.77 -33.91
CA GLU A 137 -5.76 4.21 -32.79
C GLU A 137 -4.36 4.60 -33.25
N VAL A 138 -3.83 3.94 -34.30
CA VAL A 138 -2.53 4.30 -34.89
C VAL A 138 -2.63 5.61 -35.66
N ILE A 139 -3.71 5.79 -36.42
CA ILE A 139 -3.92 6.98 -37.25
C ILE A 139 -4.19 8.21 -36.37
N ASN A 140 -5.00 8.08 -35.32
CA ASN A 140 -5.33 9.21 -34.44
C ASN A 140 -4.24 9.48 -33.37
N GLY A 141 -3.50 8.45 -32.93
CA GLY A 141 -2.40 8.60 -31.97
C GLY A 141 -1.11 9.18 -32.56
N PHE A 142 -0.96 9.19 -33.89
CA PHE A 142 0.17 9.85 -34.57
C PHE A 142 -0.05 11.35 -34.81
N ILE A 143 -1.26 11.87 -34.59
CA ILE A 143 -1.60 13.25 -34.95
C ILE A 143 -1.46 14.21 -33.75
N ASP A 144 -1.33 13.73 -32.50
CA ASP A 144 -1.58 14.58 -31.32
C ASP A 144 -0.38 14.93 -30.42
N GLU A 145 0.88 14.87 -30.88
CA GLU A 145 2.00 15.46 -30.10
C GLU A 145 3.01 16.33 -30.89
N HIS A 146 2.93 16.46 -32.22
CA HIS A 146 3.90 17.30 -32.97
C HIS A 146 3.33 18.20 -34.08
N ALA A 147 2.01 18.37 -34.19
CA ALA A 147 1.40 19.19 -35.25
C ALA A 147 0.84 20.57 -34.79
N SER A 148 1.27 21.06 -33.62
CA SER A 148 0.80 22.36 -33.07
C SER A 148 1.89 23.42 -32.89
N GLU A 149 3.10 23.21 -33.41
CA GLU A 149 4.14 24.24 -33.51
C GLU A 149 4.85 24.18 -34.87
N LEU A 150 4.15 24.62 -35.93
CA LEU A 150 4.75 25.17 -37.15
C LEU A 150 3.97 26.41 -37.58
#